data_AF-A0A6P8J1C8-F1
#
_entry.id   AF-A0A6P8J1C8-F1
#
_cell.length_a   1.000
_cell.length_b   1.000
_cell.length_c   1.000
_cell.angle_alpha   90.00
_cell.angle_beta   90.00
_cell.angle_gamma   90.00
#
_symmetry.space_group_name_H-M   'P 1'
#
loop_
_entity.id
_entity.type
_entity.pdbx_description
1 polymer ?
#
loop_
_entity_poly.entity_id
_entity_poly.type
_entity_poly.pdbx_seq_one_letter_code
_entity_poly.pdbx_strand_id
1 'polypeptide(L)'
;MGAEESHIPLKRVPQSFGYLAVVFKMPDNIQVIHGGENEHSVIEHVISNTWKEGIQATKQKCAGSVLCFKLNGLPYETGMLSLNIREVACRILRCLHNIGWQYLVAANLTKCRQWFTLIFVHKETQRISQELAYVAMSSNDKLHFCNLQQHTLDEICHSLRHSEHQPGITFEDSTDGLKNYEVQLNGLLWSSTTALHAEARAILTKIFIVMMKRYSFLCAMNLKRTEDAFVFVPKSIHYDTTTEFFIISLRKTSKIQVYKEAPDHLIPIIHLALVDAFGKMSHAIEKIIDHQSGKVEFKYKSHTEKDPDALCTMTKFIVCKLLEALKSHGWSIVTGFDMSRKLSNKSELLFQKSSPHPDCKVFCLSPVRKSKLCVINAPPKIINACRKVISTRWHLPLISETQYAVPATCVSFELGGKPWSDSSDCAYFSHSMFLHLLEEFFHKGFKINLTADVIPESMEYDEGVSSSHDPNAWWFMLEPQIVMTDASYPGDWKSEVPPLAQVLSDDFRQTPVPDVHVNPNEPQNRTEPMMPTDTQLYEDCPPSYEMIMMEREQKQD
;
A
#
# COMPACT_ATOMS: atom_id res chain seq x y z
N MET A 1 25.30 6.67 15.41
CA MET A 1 26.07 7.56 14.52
C MET A 1 25.10 8.18 13.52
N GLY A 2 24.93 9.50 13.56
CA GLY A 2 23.95 10.21 12.74
C GLY A 2 24.47 10.37 11.32
N ALA A 3 23.68 9.98 10.32
CA ALA A 3 23.96 10.32 8.93
C ALA A 3 24.08 11.85 8.84
N GLU A 4 25.22 12.29 8.29
CA GLU A 4 25.58 13.68 8.08
C GLU A 4 24.48 14.44 7.31
N GLU A 5 24.44 15.75 7.51
CA GLU A 5 23.46 16.63 6.88
C GLU A 5 23.69 16.63 5.37
N SER A 6 22.69 16.19 4.59
CA SER A 6 22.76 16.31 3.13
C SER A 6 22.90 17.77 2.74
N HIS A 7 24.10 18.15 2.28
CA HIS A 7 24.37 19.48 1.76
C HIS A 7 23.94 19.63 0.29
N ILE A 8 23.57 18.53 -0.38
CA ILE A 8 23.16 18.57 -1.78
C ILE A 8 21.73 19.13 -1.85
N PRO A 9 21.51 20.29 -2.49
CA PRO A 9 20.18 20.86 -2.61
C PRO A 9 19.28 20.00 -3.50
N LEU A 10 18.00 19.86 -3.11
CA LEU A 10 16.99 19.47 -4.08
C LEU A 10 16.86 20.60 -5.11
N LYS A 11 16.55 20.24 -6.36
CA LYS A 11 16.27 21.27 -7.37
C LYS A 11 15.02 22.04 -6.94
N ARG A 12 15.12 23.37 -6.88
CA ARG A 12 13.99 24.24 -6.53
C ARG A 12 12.79 23.95 -7.41
N VAL A 13 11.62 23.91 -6.78
CA VAL A 13 10.34 23.77 -7.46
C VAL A 13 9.73 25.16 -7.67
N PRO A 14 9.00 25.39 -8.79
CA PRO A 14 8.29 26.65 -8.97
C PRO A 14 7.20 26.82 -7.91
N GLN A 15 6.78 28.05 -7.63
CA GLN A 15 5.68 28.32 -6.70
C GLN A 15 4.36 27.65 -7.12
N SER A 16 4.19 27.37 -8.41
CA SER A 16 3.05 26.64 -8.96
C SER A 16 3.10 25.13 -8.75
N PHE A 17 4.20 24.60 -8.20
CA PHE A 17 4.36 23.16 -7.99
C PHE A 17 3.42 22.71 -6.86
N GLY A 18 2.33 22.07 -7.24
CA GLY A 18 1.24 21.73 -6.34
C GLY A 18 1.37 20.37 -5.66
N TYR A 19 2.58 19.91 -5.31
CA TYR A 19 2.77 18.59 -4.67
C TYR A 19 3.70 18.68 -3.45
N LEU A 20 3.33 18.02 -2.35
CA LEU A 20 4.17 17.87 -1.16
C LEU A 20 4.13 16.43 -0.64
N ALA A 21 5.16 16.04 0.10
CA ALA A 21 5.17 14.77 0.83
C ALA A 21 5.46 14.98 2.33
N VAL A 22 4.72 14.26 3.17
CA VAL A 22 5.00 14.09 4.60
C VAL A 22 5.44 12.65 4.85
N VAL A 23 6.66 12.48 5.32
CA VAL A 23 7.31 11.18 5.50
C VAL A 23 7.47 10.87 6.98
N PHE A 24 6.93 9.73 7.43
CA PHE A 24 7.14 9.22 8.78
C PHE A 24 8.34 8.25 8.75
N LYS A 25 9.40 8.59 9.50
CA LYS A 25 10.71 7.96 9.40
C LYS A 25 11.23 7.53 10.79
N MET A 26 11.56 6.26 10.92
CA MET A 26 12.21 5.70 12.09
C MET A 26 13.58 6.35 12.39
N PRO A 27 13.95 6.43 13.68
CA PRO A 27 13.15 6.01 14.84
C PRO A 27 12.11 7.04 15.28
N ASP A 28 12.24 8.31 14.87
CA ASP A 28 11.56 9.41 15.54
C ASP A 28 11.40 10.69 14.68
N ASN A 29 11.32 10.59 13.35
CA ASN A 29 11.32 11.77 12.48
C ASN A 29 10.06 11.88 11.62
N ILE A 30 9.49 13.09 11.54
CA ILE A 30 8.54 13.48 10.50
C ILE A 30 9.24 14.46 9.56
N GLN A 31 9.24 14.17 8.27
CA GLN A 31 9.90 14.99 7.26
C GLN A 31 8.88 15.58 6.28
N VAL A 32 9.05 16.84 5.91
CA VAL A 32 8.21 17.54 4.93
C VAL A 32 9.07 17.88 3.73
N ILE A 33 8.68 17.39 2.55
CA ILE A 33 9.40 17.59 1.29
C ILE A 33 8.53 18.47 0.39
N HIS A 34 9.13 19.54 -0.15
CA HIS A 34 8.46 20.59 -0.94
C HIS A 34 7.34 21.33 -0.17
N GLY A 35 7.42 21.36 1.15
CA GLY A 35 6.57 22.23 1.99
C GLY A 35 7.11 23.66 2.08
N GLY A 36 6.21 24.63 2.21
CA GLY A 36 6.53 26.02 2.52
C GLY A 36 6.41 26.31 4.02
N GLU A 37 6.67 27.56 4.40
CA GLU A 37 6.61 28.01 5.81
C GLU A 37 5.23 27.76 6.43
N ASN A 38 4.16 27.97 5.67
CA ASN A 38 2.79 27.74 6.14
C ASN A 38 2.55 26.26 6.47
N GLU A 39 2.92 25.34 5.57
CA GLU A 39 2.79 23.89 5.81
C GLU A 39 3.63 23.44 6.99
N HIS A 40 4.86 23.95 7.10
CA HIS A 40 5.76 23.67 8.20
C HIS A 40 5.17 24.10 9.55
N SER A 41 4.69 25.33 9.67
CA SER A 41 4.07 25.84 10.90
C SER A 41 2.82 25.06 11.29
N VAL A 42 2.00 24.66 10.32
CA VAL A 42 0.79 23.85 10.58
C VAL A 42 1.17 22.47 11.12
N ILE A 43 2.15 21.80 10.51
CA ILE A 43 2.61 20.48 10.96
C ILE A 43 3.29 20.56 12.33
N GLU A 44 4.13 21.57 12.56
CA GLU A 44 4.78 21.81 13.85
C GLU A 44 3.76 22.03 14.97
N HIS A 45 2.72 22.83 14.70
CA HIS A 45 1.63 23.08 15.64
C HIS A 45 0.85 21.79 15.96
N VAL A 46 0.53 20.98 14.95
CA VAL A 46 -0.13 19.68 15.15
C VAL A 46 0.71 18.76 16.02
N ILE A 47 2.01 18.61 15.72
CA ILE A 47 2.90 17.75 16.50
C ILE A 47 2.97 18.24 17.94
N SER A 48 3.19 19.54 18.15
CA SER A 48 3.34 20.12 19.49
C SER A 48 2.10 19.97 20.38
N ASN A 49 0.90 19.92 19.77
CA ASN A 49 -0.36 19.81 20.50
C ASN A 49 -0.87 18.38 20.66
N THR A 50 -0.25 17.38 20.02
CA THR A 50 -0.79 16.01 19.96
C THR A 50 0.25 14.98 20.39
N TRP A 51 1.52 15.20 20.07
CA TRP A 51 2.60 14.38 20.57
C TRP A 51 3.05 14.86 21.95
N LYS A 52 2.63 14.18 23.01
CA LYS A 52 2.84 14.60 24.41
C LYS A 52 4.30 14.84 24.78
N GLU A 53 5.22 14.06 24.21
CA GLU A 53 6.65 14.23 24.44
C GLU A 53 7.25 15.44 23.69
N GLY A 54 6.54 15.97 22.70
CA GLY A 54 6.94 17.16 21.94
C GLY A 54 8.06 16.94 20.91
N ILE A 55 8.52 18.06 20.34
CA ILE A 55 9.58 18.09 19.33
C ILE A 55 10.94 18.23 20.02
N GLN A 56 11.85 17.31 19.75
CA GLN A 56 13.23 17.36 20.22
C GLN A 56 14.06 18.41 19.44
N ALA A 57 13.95 18.40 18.12
CA ALA A 57 14.71 19.30 17.26
C ALA A 57 14.04 19.45 15.89
N THR A 58 14.19 20.64 15.30
CA THR A 58 13.78 20.92 13.92
C THR A 58 15.02 21.22 13.08
N LYS A 59 15.18 20.54 11.95
CA LYS A 59 16.34 20.69 11.06
C LYS A 59 15.93 20.88 9.61
N GLN A 60 16.58 21.82 8.94
CA GLN A 60 16.50 21.95 7.49
C GLN A 60 17.55 21.06 6.83
N LYS A 61 17.16 20.36 5.76
CA LYS A 61 18.03 19.50 4.95
C LYS A 61 17.91 19.85 3.47
N CYS A 62 18.89 19.42 2.67
CA CYS A 62 18.93 19.66 1.22
C CYS A 62 18.78 21.16 0.89
N ALA A 63 19.58 21.99 1.56
CA ALA A 63 19.55 23.45 1.46
C ALA A 63 18.16 24.09 1.70
N GLY A 64 17.41 23.57 2.67
CA GLY A 64 16.12 24.12 3.09
C GLY A 64 14.91 23.55 2.36
N SER A 65 15.10 22.67 1.38
CA SER A 65 13.97 22.04 0.65
C SER A 65 13.26 20.91 1.41
N VAL A 66 13.84 20.48 2.54
CA VAL A 66 13.26 19.47 3.42
C VAL A 66 13.31 19.95 4.86
N LEU A 67 12.16 19.98 5.54
CA LEU A 67 12.11 20.21 6.98
C LEU A 67 11.95 18.88 7.72
N CYS A 68 12.73 18.67 8.76
CA CYS A 68 12.76 17.44 9.55
C CYS A 68 12.46 17.76 11.01
N PHE A 69 11.33 17.26 11.51
CA PHE A 69 10.95 17.27 12.91
C PHE A 69 11.44 15.99 13.56
N LYS A 70 12.38 16.09 14.50
CA LYS A 70 12.77 14.98 15.37
C LYS A 70 11.90 15.03 16.62
N LEU A 71 11.15 13.97 16.89
CA LEU A 71 10.25 13.84 18.02
C LEU A 71 10.99 13.31 19.25
N ASN A 72 10.57 13.71 20.45
CA ASN A 72 11.03 13.06 21.67
C ASN A 72 10.39 11.67 21.82
N GLY A 73 11.12 10.73 22.43
CA GLY A 73 10.64 9.36 22.68
C GLY A 73 10.72 8.43 21.46
N LEU A 74 9.86 7.42 21.44
CA LEU A 74 9.84 6.36 20.42
C LEU A 74 8.45 6.30 19.76
N PRO A 75 8.12 7.27 18.89
CA PRO A 75 6.75 7.52 18.43
C PRO A 75 6.11 6.38 17.65
N TYR A 76 6.92 5.47 17.12
CA TYR A 76 6.45 4.37 16.29
C TYR A 76 6.52 3.01 17.00
N GLU A 77 6.76 2.99 18.31
CA GLU A 77 6.65 1.77 19.09
C GLU A 77 5.20 1.31 19.26
N THR A 78 5.05 0.01 19.54
CA THR A 78 3.73 -0.61 19.69
C THR A 78 3.02 -0.18 20.98
N GLY A 79 1.71 -0.43 21.07
CA GLY A 79 0.91 -0.07 22.25
C GLY A 79 0.35 1.34 22.16
N MET A 80 0.26 2.05 23.29
CA MET A 80 -0.35 3.39 23.36
C MET A 80 0.35 4.43 22.47
N LEU A 81 1.67 4.34 22.32
CA LEU A 81 2.44 5.24 21.45
C LEU A 81 1.98 5.15 19.98
N SER A 82 1.64 3.94 19.52
CA SER A 82 1.10 3.72 18.17
C SER A 82 -0.28 4.37 17.95
N LEU A 83 -1.07 4.58 19.00
CA LEU A 83 -2.34 5.31 18.91
C LEU A 83 -2.09 6.82 18.77
N ASN A 84 -1.19 7.35 19.59
CA ASN A 84 -0.84 8.78 19.57
C ASN A 84 -0.26 9.21 18.22
N ILE A 85 0.61 8.40 17.60
CA ILE A 85 1.18 8.76 16.28
C ILE A 85 0.15 8.66 15.15
N ARG A 86 -0.83 7.76 15.24
CA ARG A 86 -1.98 7.71 14.32
C ARG A 86 -2.83 8.97 14.45
N GLU A 87 -3.01 9.46 15.67
CA GLU A 87 -3.70 10.73 15.91
C GLU A 87 -2.95 11.92 15.30
N VAL A 88 -1.63 12.00 15.50
CA VAL A 88 -0.78 13.01 14.84
C VAL A 88 -0.96 12.96 13.32
N ALA A 89 -0.91 11.78 12.71
CA ALA A 89 -1.10 11.62 11.27
C ALA A 89 -2.50 12.06 10.81
N CYS A 90 -3.57 11.68 11.53
CA CYS A 90 -4.94 12.11 11.25
C CYS A 90 -5.09 13.65 11.33
N ARG A 91 -4.50 14.28 12.35
CA ARG A 91 -4.55 15.74 12.50
C ARG A 91 -3.73 16.44 11.42
N ILE A 92 -2.57 15.91 11.02
CA ILE A 92 -1.79 16.41 9.87
C ILE A 92 -2.65 16.35 8.60
N LEU A 93 -3.27 15.20 8.30
CA LEU A 93 -4.15 15.03 7.14
C LEU A 93 -5.26 16.08 7.11
N ARG A 94 -5.96 16.28 8.23
CA ARG A 94 -7.06 17.24 8.32
C ARG A 94 -6.58 18.70 8.21
N CYS A 95 -5.53 19.06 8.93
CA CYS A 95 -5.04 20.44 8.95
C CYS A 95 -4.48 20.85 7.59
N LEU A 96 -3.72 19.97 6.93
CA LEU A 96 -3.27 20.18 5.54
C LEU A 96 -4.45 20.29 4.58
N HIS A 97 -5.46 19.42 4.71
CA HIS A 97 -6.70 19.53 3.93
C HIS A 97 -7.38 20.88 4.08
N ASN A 98 -7.43 21.44 5.29
CA ASN A 98 -8.09 22.71 5.59
C ASN A 98 -7.37 23.95 5.05
N ILE A 99 -6.10 23.81 4.67
CA ILE A 99 -5.31 24.88 4.02
C ILE A 99 -5.09 24.64 2.52
N GLY A 100 -5.83 23.69 1.91
CA GLY A 100 -5.80 23.47 0.45
C GLY A 100 -4.94 22.30 -0.03
N TRP A 101 -4.44 21.44 0.87
CA TRP A 101 -3.68 20.25 0.48
C TRP A 101 -4.54 18.99 0.56
N GLN A 102 -5.01 18.51 -0.59
CA GLN A 102 -5.79 17.28 -0.68
C GLN A 102 -4.85 16.08 -0.61
N TYR A 103 -5.15 15.12 0.26
CA TYR A 103 -4.49 13.81 0.24
C TYR A 103 -4.66 13.15 -1.14
N LEU A 104 -3.55 12.67 -1.70
CA LEU A 104 -3.53 11.98 -2.98
C LEU A 104 -3.31 10.48 -2.78
N VAL A 105 -2.23 10.10 -2.09
CA VAL A 105 -1.85 8.70 -1.93
C VAL A 105 -0.92 8.48 -0.74
N ALA A 106 -0.91 7.23 -0.29
CA ALA A 106 -0.15 6.64 0.78
C ALA A 106 0.87 5.66 0.18
N ALA A 107 2.17 5.79 0.45
CA ALA A 107 3.15 4.89 -0.16
C ALA A 107 4.41 4.65 0.69
N ASN A 108 4.96 3.45 0.57
CA ASN A 108 6.30 3.14 1.03
C ASN A 108 7.26 3.30 -0.14
N LEU A 109 8.22 4.23 -0.03
CA LEU A 109 9.15 4.55 -1.12
C LEU A 109 10.58 4.05 -0.89
N THR A 110 10.90 3.56 0.32
CA THR A 110 12.23 3.03 0.66
C THR A 110 12.14 1.78 1.54
N LYS A 111 13.27 1.07 1.70
CA LYS A 111 13.25 -0.32 2.17
C LYS A 111 13.33 -0.61 3.67
N CYS A 112 13.83 0.30 4.51
CA CYS A 112 14.25 -0.09 5.87
C CYS A 112 13.66 0.74 7.03
N ARG A 113 13.66 2.08 6.96
CA ARG A 113 13.30 2.95 8.11
C ARG A 113 12.29 4.03 7.77
N GLN A 114 11.68 4.04 6.60
CA GLN A 114 10.48 4.84 6.38
C GLN A 114 9.28 3.97 6.61
N TRP A 115 8.42 4.38 7.54
CA TRP A 115 7.15 3.69 7.73
C TRP A 115 6.24 3.91 6.55
N PHE A 116 6.18 5.17 6.11
CA PHE A 116 5.08 5.61 5.31
C PHE A 116 5.29 7.03 4.79
N THR A 117 4.81 7.29 3.58
CA THR A 117 4.77 8.62 2.98
C THR A 117 3.33 8.97 2.63
N LEU A 118 2.86 10.09 3.17
CA LEU A 118 1.64 10.76 2.73
C LEU A 118 2.00 11.77 1.64
N ILE A 119 1.33 11.67 0.49
CA ILE A 119 1.51 12.59 -0.63
C ILE A 119 0.24 13.41 -0.80
N PHE A 120 0.40 14.70 -1.00
CA PHE A 120 -0.69 15.64 -1.19
C PHE A 120 -0.55 16.39 -2.51
N VAL A 121 -1.69 16.84 -3.01
CA VAL A 121 -1.81 17.76 -4.14
C VAL A 121 -2.51 19.03 -3.68
N HIS A 122 -1.98 20.19 -4.07
CA HIS A 122 -2.60 21.47 -3.77
C HIS A 122 -3.83 21.66 -4.66
N LYS A 123 -5.00 21.77 -4.03
CA LYS A 123 -6.28 21.95 -4.71
C LYS A 123 -7.24 22.64 -3.75
N GLU A 124 -8.11 23.50 -4.26
CA GLU A 124 -9.18 24.06 -3.45
C GLU A 124 -10.08 22.94 -2.89
N THR A 125 -10.17 22.86 -1.57
CA THR A 125 -10.88 21.82 -0.82
C THR A 125 -11.91 22.45 0.10
N GLN A 126 -13.02 21.73 0.30
CA GLN A 126 -13.96 22.06 1.36
C GLN A 126 -13.33 21.77 2.72
N ARG A 127 -13.43 22.68 3.69
CA ARG A 127 -12.88 22.43 5.03
C ARG A 127 -13.57 21.23 5.70
N ILE A 128 -12.76 20.36 6.30
CA ILE A 128 -13.20 19.29 7.19
C ILE A 128 -13.29 19.89 8.59
N SER A 129 -14.52 20.09 9.07
CA SER A 129 -14.80 20.65 10.40
C SER A 129 -14.73 19.63 11.53
N GLN A 130 -14.97 18.35 11.23
CA GLN A 130 -14.99 17.27 12.21
C GLN A 130 -13.62 16.57 12.29
N GLU A 131 -13.35 15.89 13.41
CA GLU A 131 -12.18 15.03 13.54
C GLU A 131 -12.29 13.82 12.59
N LEU A 132 -11.15 13.31 12.10
CA LEU A 132 -11.13 12.09 11.29
C LEU A 132 -11.40 10.86 12.17
N ALA A 133 -12.05 9.85 11.61
CA ALA A 133 -12.22 8.55 12.27
C ALA A 133 -11.22 7.55 11.70
N TYR A 134 -10.81 6.56 12.48
CA TYR A 134 -10.04 5.44 11.95
C TYR A 134 -10.39 4.09 12.58
N VAL A 135 -10.14 3.02 11.82
CA VAL A 135 -10.24 1.63 12.23
C VAL A 135 -8.86 0.99 12.07
N ALA A 136 -8.36 0.31 13.11
CA ALA A 136 -7.06 -0.35 13.04
C ALA A 136 -7.08 -1.71 13.73
N MET A 137 -6.25 -2.64 13.28
CA MET A 137 -5.98 -3.89 14.00
C MET A 137 -5.05 -3.57 15.19
N SER A 138 -5.49 -3.86 16.42
CA SER A 138 -4.66 -3.63 17.62
C SER A 138 -3.95 -4.92 18.09
N SER A 139 -4.63 -6.06 18.00
CA SER A 139 -4.15 -7.41 18.35
C SER A 139 -4.51 -8.43 17.26
N ASN A 140 -4.15 -9.71 17.47
CA ASN A 140 -4.56 -10.84 16.63
C ASN A 140 -6.09 -11.07 16.63
N ASP A 141 -6.79 -10.48 17.60
CA ASP A 141 -8.20 -10.67 17.90
C ASP A 141 -8.92 -9.35 18.19
N LYS A 142 -8.24 -8.20 18.11
CA LYS A 142 -8.81 -6.90 18.52
C LYS A 142 -8.76 -5.85 17.44
N LEU A 143 -9.84 -5.08 17.36
CA LEU A 143 -9.98 -3.90 16.53
C LEU A 143 -10.05 -2.65 17.41
N HIS A 144 -9.36 -1.60 16.98
CA HIS A 144 -9.40 -0.28 17.58
C HIS A 144 -10.16 0.67 16.68
N PHE A 145 -11.12 1.39 17.25
CA PHE A 145 -11.88 2.44 16.60
C PHE A 145 -11.60 3.76 17.31
N CYS A 146 -11.26 4.79 16.54
CA CYS A 146 -11.04 6.14 17.06
C CYS A 146 -12.02 7.11 16.42
N ASN A 147 -12.59 7.97 17.26
CA ASN A 147 -13.49 9.06 16.91
C ASN A 147 -14.67 8.59 16.05
N LEU A 148 -15.17 7.41 16.36
CA LEU A 148 -16.35 6.84 15.72
C LEU A 148 -17.62 7.26 16.48
N GLN A 149 -18.65 7.68 15.76
CA GLN A 149 -19.96 7.92 16.35
C GLN A 149 -20.54 6.63 16.95
N GLN A 150 -21.06 6.69 18.18
CA GLN A 150 -21.52 5.52 18.95
C GLN A 150 -22.48 4.62 18.15
N HIS A 151 -23.49 5.20 17.50
CA HIS A 151 -24.46 4.42 16.72
C HIS A 151 -23.83 3.69 15.53
N THR A 152 -22.70 4.18 14.98
CA THR A 152 -21.96 3.48 13.92
C THR A 152 -21.20 2.29 14.52
N LEU A 153 -20.61 2.45 15.70
CA LEU A 153 -20.01 1.34 16.44
C LEU A 153 -21.04 0.27 16.78
N ASP A 154 -22.22 0.68 17.26
CA ASP A 154 -23.31 -0.24 17.59
C ASP A 154 -23.78 -1.03 16.36
N GLU A 155 -23.88 -0.37 15.21
CA GLU A 155 -24.24 -0.99 13.93
C GLU A 155 -23.15 -1.96 13.45
N ILE A 156 -21.87 -1.61 13.58
CA ILE A 156 -20.74 -2.52 13.32
C ILE A 156 -20.87 -3.75 14.22
N CYS A 157 -20.95 -3.57 15.53
CA CYS A 157 -21.08 -4.66 16.49
C CYS A 157 -22.31 -5.53 16.17
N HIS A 158 -23.45 -4.93 15.85
CA HIS A 158 -24.66 -5.66 15.46
C HIS A 158 -24.45 -6.49 14.18
N SER A 159 -23.81 -5.92 13.15
CA SER A 159 -23.50 -6.63 11.89
C SER A 159 -22.57 -7.83 12.06
N LEU A 160 -21.77 -7.83 13.14
CA LEU A 160 -20.82 -8.88 13.48
C LEU A 160 -21.40 -9.92 14.46
N ARG A 161 -22.48 -9.62 15.21
CA ARG A 161 -23.11 -10.56 16.17
C ARG A 161 -23.63 -11.86 15.55
N HIS A 162 -24.02 -11.81 14.28
CA HIS A 162 -24.49 -12.98 13.53
C HIS A 162 -23.35 -13.79 12.90
N SER A 163 -22.09 -13.38 13.09
CA SER A 163 -20.93 -14.21 12.77
C SER A 163 -20.56 -15.10 13.95
N GLU A 164 -19.87 -16.21 13.69
CA GLU A 164 -19.29 -17.07 14.74
C GLU A 164 -18.27 -16.33 15.63
N HIS A 165 -17.87 -15.12 15.22
CA HIS A 165 -16.91 -14.25 15.90
C HIS A 165 -17.60 -13.10 16.62
N GLN A 166 -18.45 -13.41 17.60
CA GLN A 166 -19.20 -12.40 18.33
C GLN A 166 -18.27 -11.33 18.93
N PRO A 167 -18.53 -10.02 18.69
CA PRO A 167 -17.72 -8.95 19.24
C PRO A 167 -18.05 -8.68 20.70
N GLY A 168 -17.02 -8.42 21.52
CA GLY A 168 -17.12 -7.88 22.87
C GLY A 168 -16.33 -6.58 22.98
N ILE A 169 -16.95 -5.51 23.49
CA ILE A 169 -16.22 -4.26 23.79
C ILE A 169 -15.35 -4.53 25.02
N THR A 170 -14.04 -4.35 24.88
CA THR A 170 -13.08 -4.61 25.95
C THR A 170 -12.48 -3.35 26.56
N PHE A 171 -12.58 -2.23 25.86
CA PHE A 171 -12.08 -0.94 26.32
C PHE A 171 -12.87 0.20 25.69
N GLU A 172 -13.20 1.19 26.51
CA GLU A 172 -13.79 2.46 26.10
C GLU A 172 -13.10 3.57 26.88
N ASP A 173 -12.55 4.55 26.17
CA ASP A 173 -11.88 5.70 26.76
C ASP A 173 -12.16 6.97 25.96
N SER A 174 -12.11 8.10 26.65
CA SER A 174 -12.24 9.43 26.08
C SER A 174 -11.02 10.26 26.48
N THR A 175 -9.94 10.14 25.71
CA THR A 175 -8.72 10.93 25.88
C THR A 175 -8.75 12.15 24.95
N ASP A 176 -8.51 13.34 25.50
CA ASP A 176 -8.39 14.61 24.76
C ASP A 176 -9.59 14.93 23.84
N GLY A 177 -10.80 14.49 24.25
CA GLY A 177 -12.04 14.69 23.50
C GLY A 177 -12.26 13.71 22.34
N LEU A 178 -11.30 12.81 22.07
CA LEU A 178 -11.43 11.72 21.12
C LEU A 178 -11.94 10.46 21.82
N LYS A 179 -12.95 9.83 21.23
CA LYS A 179 -13.49 8.56 21.72
C LYS A 179 -12.73 7.39 21.13
N ASN A 180 -12.15 6.55 21.98
CA ASN A 180 -11.43 5.35 21.60
C ASN A 180 -12.19 4.12 22.09
N TYR A 181 -12.34 3.14 21.20
CA TYR A 181 -13.00 1.89 21.50
C TYR A 181 -12.09 0.74 21.07
N GLU A 182 -11.90 -0.25 21.96
CA GLU A 182 -11.34 -1.53 21.59
C GLU A 182 -12.42 -2.61 21.63
N VAL A 183 -12.56 -3.32 20.51
CA VAL A 183 -13.49 -4.42 20.35
C VAL A 183 -12.68 -5.69 20.15
N GLN A 184 -12.82 -6.64 21.06
CA GLN A 184 -12.27 -7.98 20.93
C GLN A 184 -13.26 -8.87 20.17
N LEU A 185 -12.75 -9.64 19.24
CA LEU A 185 -13.47 -10.64 18.47
C LEU A 185 -13.11 -12.03 19.00
N ASN A 186 -14.06 -12.96 18.97
CA ASN A 186 -13.76 -14.35 19.33
C ASN A 186 -12.82 -15.00 18.30
N GLY A 187 -11.69 -15.53 18.76
CA GLY A 187 -10.68 -16.20 17.92
C GLY A 187 -9.56 -15.28 17.42
N LEU A 188 -8.57 -15.85 16.75
CA LEU A 188 -7.34 -15.15 16.32
C LEU A 188 -7.41 -14.71 14.85
N LEU A 189 -8.47 -14.01 14.45
CA LEU A 189 -8.77 -13.69 13.04
C LEU A 189 -7.63 -13.02 12.27
N TRP A 190 -6.89 -12.13 12.93
CA TRP A 190 -5.82 -11.35 12.31
C TRP A 190 -4.45 -12.04 12.42
N SER A 191 -4.38 -13.19 13.09
CA SER A 191 -3.13 -13.94 13.16
C SER A 191 -2.76 -14.49 11.79
N SER A 192 -1.47 -14.37 11.48
CA SER A 192 -0.86 -14.75 10.20
C SER A 192 -0.85 -16.26 9.92
N THR A 193 -1.17 -17.10 10.91
CA THR A 193 -1.15 -18.56 10.81
C THR A 193 -2.54 -19.18 10.78
N THR A 194 -3.61 -18.39 10.78
CA THR A 194 -4.97 -18.93 10.90
C THR A 194 -5.55 -19.38 9.58
N ALA A 195 -6.39 -20.42 9.62
CA ALA A 195 -7.24 -20.79 8.51
C ALA A 195 -8.36 -19.74 8.25
N LEU A 196 -8.57 -18.80 9.19
CA LEU A 196 -9.69 -17.85 9.23
C LEU A 196 -9.52 -16.62 8.33
N HIS A 197 -8.68 -16.72 7.31
CA HIS A 197 -8.34 -15.60 6.44
C HIS A 197 -9.52 -15.09 5.62
N ALA A 198 -10.46 -15.97 5.24
CA ALA A 198 -11.64 -15.58 4.50
C ALA A 198 -12.62 -14.82 5.39
N GLU A 199 -12.79 -15.29 6.63
CA GLU A 199 -13.64 -14.71 7.66
C GLU A 199 -13.15 -13.31 8.06
N ALA A 200 -11.84 -13.14 8.26
CA ALA A 200 -11.22 -11.85 8.54
C ALA A 200 -11.56 -10.79 7.47
N ARG A 201 -11.51 -11.18 6.19
CA ARG A 201 -11.83 -10.29 5.05
C ARG A 201 -13.33 -10.03 4.92
N ALA A 202 -14.17 -11.03 5.21
CA ALA A 202 -15.62 -10.86 5.28
C ALA A 202 -16.01 -9.83 6.35
N ILE A 203 -15.39 -9.89 7.52
CA ILE A 203 -15.58 -8.93 8.63
C ILE A 203 -15.14 -7.54 8.20
N LEU A 204 -13.98 -7.41 7.56
CA LEU A 204 -13.48 -6.11 7.08
C LEU A 204 -14.44 -5.47 6.06
N THR A 205 -14.92 -6.25 5.09
CA THR A 205 -15.91 -5.79 4.11
C THR A 205 -17.19 -5.28 4.80
N LYS A 206 -17.70 -5.99 5.82
CA LYS A 206 -18.86 -5.54 6.60
C LYS A 206 -18.60 -4.22 7.34
N ILE A 207 -17.42 -4.07 7.95
CA ILE A 207 -17.02 -2.81 8.60
C ILE A 207 -17.02 -1.68 7.58
N PHE A 208 -16.42 -1.88 6.39
CA PHE A 208 -16.43 -0.89 5.31
C PHE A 208 -17.84 -0.51 4.87
N ILE A 209 -18.74 -1.49 4.69
CA ILE A 209 -20.14 -1.22 4.33
C ILE A 209 -20.81 -0.30 5.37
N VAL A 210 -20.64 -0.57 6.66
CA VAL A 210 -21.24 0.25 7.73
C VAL A 210 -20.57 1.63 7.81
N MET A 211 -19.23 1.69 7.75
CA MET A 211 -18.48 2.95 7.75
C MET A 211 -18.89 3.86 6.59
N MET A 212 -19.09 3.30 5.39
CA MET A 212 -19.37 4.08 4.20
C MET A 212 -20.76 4.74 4.18
N LYS A 213 -21.68 4.35 5.07
CA LYS A 213 -22.97 5.04 5.25
C LYS A 213 -22.82 6.46 5.80
N ARG A 214 -21.82 6.69 6.67
CA ARG A 214 -21.65 7.95 7.42
C ARG A 214 -20.29 8.59 7.25
N TYR A 215 -19.36 7.88 6.65
CA TYR A 215 -18.01 8.36 6.40
C TYR A 215 -17.62 8.11 4.94
N SER A 216 -16.64 8.87 4.48
CA SER A 216 -15.94 8.64 3.22
C SER A 216 -14.56 8.08 3.54
N PHE A 217 -14.19 6.96 2.93
CA PHE A 217 -12.84 6.44 3.05
C PHE A 217 -11.82 7.46 2.52
N LEU A 218 -10.75 7.69 3.28
CA LEU A 218 -9.68 8.62 2.94
C LEU A 218 -8.43 7.87 2.50
N CYS A 219 -7.90 7.00 3.36
CA CYS A 219 -6.65 6.28 3.10
C CYS A 219 -6.48 5.05 4.00
N ALA A 220 -5.60 4.14 3.57
CA ALA A 220 -4.98 3.13 4.42
C ALA A 220 -3.57 3.63 4.79
N MET A 221 -3.19 3.53 6.06
CA MET A 221 -1.86 3.97 6.51
C MET A 221 -1.17 2.99 7.46
N ASN A 222 0.10 2.71 7.16
CA ASN A 222 0.95 1.84 7.96
C ASN A 222 1.87 2.65 8.88
N LEU A 223 1.52 2.79 10.15
CA LEU A 223 2.34 3.48 11.15
C LEU A 223 2.99 2.54 12.18
N LYS A 224 2.85 1.21 12.01
CA LYS A 224 3.25 0.20 13.00
C LYS A 224 3.97 -1.03 12.40
N ARG A 225 4.47 -0.96 11.16
CA ARG A 225 5.09 -2.07 10.39
C ARG A 225 4.16 -3.17 9.93
N THR A 226 3.11 -3.42 10.68
CA THR A 226 2.42 -4.70 10.62
C THR A 226 1.14 -4.62 9.84
N GLU A 227 0.23 -3.72 10.20
CA GLU A 227 -1.06 -3.62 9.54
C GLU A 227 -1.49 -2.17 9.34
N ASP A 228 -2.27 -1.96 8.29
CA ASP A 228 -2.83 -0.66 7.98
C ASP A 228 -3.96 -0.26 8.93
N ALA A 229 -3.99 1.04 9.24
CA ALA A 229 -5.16 1.70 9.78
C ALA A 229 -5.96 2.34 8.62
N PHE A 230 -7.27 2.14 8.62
CA PHE A 230 -8.19 2.73 7.65
C PHE A 230 -8.75 4.03 8.19
N VAL A 231 -8.55 5.13 7.46
CA VAL A 231 -8.92 6.49 7.86
C VAL A 231 -10.14 6.94 7.08
N PHE A 232 -11.04 7.65 7.75
CA PHE A 232 -12.32 8.05 7.23
C PHE A 232 -12.65 9.51 7.58
N VAL A 233 -13.25 10.22 6.62
CA VAL A 233 -13.78 11.58 6.80
C VAL A 233 -15.28 11.49 7.09
N PRO A 234 -15.80 12.10 8.19
CA PRO A 234 -17.23 12.17 8.43
C PRO A 234 -17.98 12.88 7.29
N LYS A 235 -19.09 12.31 6.83
CA LYS A 235 -19.96 12.95 5.82
C LYS A 235 -20.89 13.95 6.50
N SER A 236 -21.11 15.09 5.86
CA SER A 236 -22.14 16.06 6.26
C SER A 236 -23.56 15.59 5.93
N ILE A 237 -23.70 14.73 4.91
CA ILE A 237 -24.97 14.19 4.43
C ILE A 237 -24.89 12.67 4.43
N HIS A 238 -25.89 12.03 5.04
CA HIS A 238 -26.04 10.58 5.06
C HIS A 238 -26.77 10.13 3.80
N TYR A 239 -26.17 9.17 3.08
CA TYR A 239 -26.82 8.51 1.96
C TYR A 239 -26.97 7.04 2.31
N ASP A 240 -28.20 6.53 2.23
CA ASP A 240 -28.47 5.09 2.22
C ASP A 240 -28.19 4.53 0.82
N THR A 241 -26.94 4.62 0.39
CA THR A 241 -26.48 3.90 -0.81
C THR A 241 -25.97 2.54 -0.39
N THR A 242 -26.62 1.49 -0.86
CA THR A 242 -26.09 0.12 -0.80
C THR A 242 -24.79 0.09 -1.58
N THR A 243 -23.67 0.03 -0.88
CA THR A 243 -22.35 -0.08 -1.47
C THR A 243 -21.87 -1.51 -1.30
N GLU A 244 -21.45 -2.13 -2.39
CA GLU A 244 -20.86 -3.47 -2.36
C GLU A 244 -19.34 -3.37 -2.42
N PHE A 245 -18.68 -4.24 -1.67
CA PHE A 245 -17.24 -4.34 -1.60
C PHE A 245 -16.81 -5.81 -1.71
N PHE A 246 -15.64 -6.05 -2.28
CA PHE A 246 -14.98 -7.33 -2.19
C PHE A 246 -13.45 -7.16 -2.18
N ILE A 247 -12.75 -8.21 -1.77
CA ILE A 247 -11.29 -8.20 -1.65
C ILE A 247 -10.69 -9.20 -2.63
N ILE A 248 -9.54 -8.83 -3.21
CA ILE A 248 -8.62 -9.76 -3.88
C ILE A 248 -7.31 -9.78 -3.10
N SER A 249 -6.80 -10.96 -2.77
CA SER A 249 -5.45 -11.09 -2.21
C SER A 249 -4.48 -11.60 -3.27
N LEU A 250 -3.30 -11.01 -3.34
CA LEU A 250 -2.17 -11.56 -4.08
C LEU A 250 -1.34 -12.38 -3.10
N ARG A 251 -1.36 -13.71 -3.17
CA ARG A 251 -0.66 -14.57 -2.19
C ARG A 251 0.49 -15.31 -2.84
N LYS A 252 1.67 -15.27 -2.20
CA LYS A 252 2.91 -15.89 -2.71
C LYS A 252 3.22 -15.44 -4.14
N THR A 253 4.27 -15.96 -4.78
CA THR A 253 4.66 -15.59 -6.15
C THR A 253 3.59 -15.90 -7.20
N SER A 254 2.63 -16.79 -6.92
CA SER A 254 1.88 -17.45 -7.99
C SER A 254 0.41 -17.77 -7.71
N LYS A 255 -0.24 -17.02 -6.79
CA LYS A 255 -1.66 -17.22 -6.47
C LYS A 255 -2.41 -15.91 -6.35
N ILE A 256 -3.66 -15.93 -6.80
CA ILE A 256 -4.63 -14.85 -6.64
C ILE A 256 -5.87 -15.45 -5.99
N GLN A 257 -6.33 -14.84 -4.89
CA GLN A 257 -7.50 -15.29 -4.15
C GLN A 257 -8.59 -14.24 -4.25
N VAL A 258 -9.77 -14.66 -4.68
CA VAL A 258 -10.99 -13.86 -4.71
C VAL A 258 -11.91 -14.38 -3.61
N TYR A 259 -12.35 -13.50 -2.72
CA TYR A 259 -13.17 -13.89 -1.55
C TYR A 259 -14.67 -13.85 -1.88
N LYS A 260 -15.46 -14.56 -1.06
CA LYS A 260 -16.89 -14.83 -1.28
C LYS A 260 -17.78 -13.60 -1.45
N GLU A 261 -17.33 -12.43 -1.00
CA GLU A 261 -18.06 -11.18 -1.19
C GLU A 261 -18.04 -10.69 -2.65
N ALA A 262 -17.16 -11.24 -3.49
CA ALA A 262 -17.15 -10.95 -4.91
C ALA A 262 -18.37 -11.59 -5.60
N PRO A 263 -19.14 -10.85 -6.40
CA PRO A 263 -20.23 -11.43 -7.17
C PRO A 263 -19.75 -12.56 -8.11
N ASP A 264 -20.54 -13.62 -8.25
CA ASP A 264 -20.18 -14.81 -9.04
C ASP A 264 -19.79 -14.49 -10.50
N HIS A 265 -20.44 -13.49 -11.11
CA HIS A 265 -20.13 -13.08 -12.49
C HIS A 265 -18.72 -12.49 -12.65
N LEU A 266 -18.06 -12.06 -11.57
CA LEU A 266 -16.69 -11.54 -11.61
C LEU A 266 -15.64 -12.64 -11.71
N ILE A 267 -15.92 -13.84 -11.22
CA ILE A 267 -14.98 -14.97 -11.30
C ILE A 267 -14.55 -15.27 -12.75
N PRO A 268 -15.46 -15.43 -13.73
CA PRO A 268 -15.06 -15.64 -15.13
C PRO A 268 -14.38 -14.40 -15.75
N ILE A 269 -14.73 -13.18 -15.33
CA ILE A 269 -14.08 -11.94 -15.79
C ILE A 269 -12.62 -11.89 -15.33
N ILE A 270 -12.38 -12.20 -14.06
CA ILE A 270 -11.04 -12.26 -13.47
C ILE A 270 -10.24 -13.36 -14.16
N HIS A 271 -10.82 -14.54 -14.35
CA HIS A 271 -10.16 -15.63 -15.07
C HIS A 271 -9.71 -15.20 -16.47
N LEU A 272 -10.60 -14.57 -17.26
CA LEU A 272 -10.28 -14.09 -18.59
C LEU A 272 -9.17 -13.03 -18.58
N ALA A 273 -9.21 -12.09 -17.63
CA ALA A 273 -8.16 -11.07 -17.48
C ALA A 273 -6.79 -11.69 -17.17
N LEU A 274 -6.76 -12.77 -16.37
CA LEU A 274 -5.53 -13.52 -16.11
C LEU A 274 -5.03 -14.22 -17.36
N VAL A 275 -5.90 -14.95 -18.07
CA VAL A 275 -5.55 -15.64 -19.33
C VAL A 275 -4.99 -14.64 -20.36
N ASP A 276 -5.64 -13.50 -20.52
CA ASP A 276 -5.19 -12.42 -21.42
C ASP A 276 -3.82 -11.86 -21.01
N ALA A 277 -3.61 -11.60 -19.71
CA ALA A 277 -2.33 -11.13 -19.19
C ALA A 277 -1.18 -12.11 -19.48
N PHE A 278 -1.43 -13.42 -19.41
CA PHE A 278 -0.43 -14.44 -19.76
C PHE A 278 -0.26 -14.62 -21.28
N GLY A 279 -1.23 -14.20 -22.10
CA GLY A 279 -1.17 -14.27 -23.55
C GLY A 279 -0.85 -15.68 -24.07
N LYS A 280 0.22 -15.80 -24.87
CA LYS A 280 0.70 -17.11 -25.38
C LYS A 280 1.19 -18.06 -24.29
N MET A 281 1.34 -17.58 -23.05
CA MET A 281 1.64 -18.39 -21.87
C MET A 281 0.36 -18.77 -21.10
N SER A 282 -0.83 -18.74 -21.71
CA SER A 282 -2.12 -19.03 -21.05
C SER A 282 -2.18 -20.38 -20.31
N HIS A 283 -1.40 -21.38 -20.74
CA HIS A 283 -1.16 -22.63 -19.99
C HIS A 283 -0.50 -22.42 -18.61
N ALA A 284 -0.15 -21.19 -18.25
CA ALA A 284 0.36 -20.82 -16.95
C ALA A 284 -0.71 -20.88 -15.86
N ILE A 285 -2.02 -20.78 -16.14
CA ILE A 285 -3.02 -21.05 -15.09
C ILE A 285 -3.06 -22.56 -14.86
N GLU A 286 -2.55 -22.99 -13.71
CA GLU A 286 -2.43 -24.41 -13.36
C GLU A 286 -3.75 -24.95 -12.81
N LYS A 287 -4.48 -24.12 -12.05
CA LYS A 287 -5.60 -24.59 -11.24
C LYS A 287 -6.54 -23.45 -10.84
N ILE A 288 -7.84 -23.74 -10.86
CA ILE A 288 -8.87 -22.97 -10.16
C ILE A 288 -9.36 -23.82 -8.99
N ILE A 289 -9.26 -23.30 -7.78
CA ILE A 289 -9.64 -24.01 -6.55
C ILE A 289 -10.81 -23.29 -5.91
N ASP A 290 -11.94 -23.97 -5.84
CA ASP A 290 -13.05 -23.56 -5.01
C ASP A 290 -12.82 -24.07 -3.58
N HIS A 291 -12.83 -23.18 -2.61
CA HIS A 291 -12.66 -23.53 -1.20
C HIS A 291 -14.01 -23.53 -0.48
N GLN A 292 -14.13 -24.37 0.55
CA GLN A 292 -15.33 -24.42 1.38
C GLN A 292 -15.63 -23.09 2.11
N SER A 293 -14.61 -22.28 2.40
CA SER A 293 -14.78 -20.89 2.91
C SER A 293 -15.40 -19.92 1.90
N GLY A 294 -15.67 -20.34 0.66
CA GLY A 294 -16.27 -19.52 -0.39
C GLY A 294 -15.27 -18.66 -1.16
N LYS A 295 -13.96 -18.85 -0.99
CA LYS A 295 -12.94 -18.20 -1.82
C LYS A 295 -12.63 -19.03 -3.06
N VAL A 296 -12.28 -18.34 -4.15
CA VAL A 296 -11.75 -18.93 -5.38
C VAL A 296 -10.27 -18.59 -5.47
N GLU A 297 -9.41 -19.60 -5.58
CA GLU A 297 -7.97 -19.44 -5.77
C GLU A 297 -7.56 -19.75 -7.21
N PHE A 298 -6.98 -18.77 -7.89
CA PHE A 298 -6.29 -18.95 -9.17
C PHE A 298 -4.81 -19.19 -8.89
N LYS A 299 -4.34 -20.41 -9.17
CA LYS A 299 -2.92 -20.75 -9.10
C LYS A 299 -2.33 -20.72 -10.50
N TYR A 300 -1.22 -20.00 -10.66
CA TYR A 300 -0.47 -19.98 -11.91
C TYR A 300 0.96 -20.50 -11.72
N LYS A 301 1.59 -20.87 -12.84
CA LYS A 301 2.92 -21.43 -12.90
C LYS A 301 3.93 -20.34 -12.65
N SER A 302 4.67 -20.54 -11.59
CA SER A 302 5.82 -19.74 -11.23
C SER A 302 6.97 -20.19 -12.15
N HIS A 303 7.25 -19.46 -13.24
CA HIS A 303 8.44 -19.68 -14.09
C HIS A 303 9.72 -19.20 -13.38
N THR A 304 10.12 -19.79 -12.25
CA THR A 304 10.82 -19.03 -11.19
C THR A 304 12.08 -19.64 -10.58
N GLU A 305 13.09 -19.91 -11.38
CA GLU A 305 14.46 -19.84 -10.84
C GLU A 305 15.39 -18.98 -11.70
N LYS A 306 15.14 -18.89 -13.01
CA LYS A 306 16.09 -18.26 -13.94
C LYS A 306 15.93 -16.75 -14.11
N ASP A 307 14.75 -16.17 -13.84
CA ASP A 307 14.53 -14.71 -14.00
C ASP A 307 13.49 -14.14 -13.01
N PRO A 308 13.94 -13.63 -11.84
CA PRO A 308 13.07 -12.97 -10.87
C PRO A 308 12.50 -11.62 -11.35
N ASP A 309 13.16 -10.94 -12.30
CA ASP A 309 12.67 -9.64 -12.81
C ASP A 309 11.42 -9.85 -13.68
N ALA A 310 11.42 -10.89 -14.52
CA ALA A 310 10.27 -11.24 -15.35
C ALA A 310 9.03 -11.56 -14.51
N LEU A 311 9.20 -12.32 -13.42
CA LEU A 311 8.12 -12.65 -12.49
C LEU A 311 7.56 -11.40 -11.80
N CYS A 312 8.44 -10.55 -11.27
CA CYS A 312 8.07 -9.30 -10.64
C CYS A 312 7.29 -8.38 -11.59
N THR A 313 7.74 -8.30 -12.84
CA THR A 313 7.07 -7.56 -13.92
C THR A 313 5.71 -8.17 -14.24
N MET A 314 5.62 -9.50 -14.30
CA MET A 314 4.38 -10.20 -14.61
C MET A 314 3.29 -9.97 -13.55
N THR A 315 3.61 -10.11 -12.26
CA THR A 315 2.62 -9.89 -11.19
C THR A 315 2.08 -8.46 -11.24
N LYS A 316 2.95 -7.46 -11.48
CA LYS A 316 2.53 -6.05 -11.60
C LYS A 316 1.69 -5.79 -12.85
N PHE A 317 1.99 -6.48 -13.95
CA PHE A 317 1.19 -6.43 -15.18
C PHE A 317 -0.19 -7.08 -15.00
N ILE A 318 -0.28 -8.21 -14.30
CA ILE A 318 -1.55 -8.83 -13.93
C ILE A 318 -2.43 -7.84 -13.16
N VAL A 319 -1.86 -7.10 -12.20
CA VAL A 319 -2.62 -6.06 -11.48
C VAL A 319 -3.13 -4.98 -12.44
N CYS A 320 -2.35 -4.53 -13.44
CA CYS A 320 -2.86 -3.63 -14.47
C CYS A 320 -4.10 -4.22 -15.17
N LYS A 321 -4.03 -5.48 -15.60
CA LYS A 321 -5.11 -6.15 -16.34
C LYS A 321 -6.35 -6.39 -15.49
N LEU A 322 -6.18 -6.75 -14.22
CA LEU A 322 -7.28 -6.86 -13.26
C LEU A 322 -7.97 -5.52 -13.05
N LEU A 323 -7.20 -4.43 -12.88
CA LEU A 323 -7.77 -3.09 -12.72
C LEU A 323 -8.55 -2.65 -13.97
N GLU A 324 -8.01 -2.89 -15.17
CA GLU A 324 -8.71 -2.63 -16.45
C GLU A 324 -10.02 -3.42 -16.55
N ALA A 325 -9.97 -4.73 -16.32
CA ALA A 325 -11.12 -5.62 -16.45
C ALA A 325 -12.21 -5.36 -15.39
N LEU A 326 -11.83 -5.13 -14.13
CA LEU A 326 -12.80 -4.86 -13.09
C LEU A 326 -13.46 -3.49 -13.29
N LYS A 327 -12.67 -2.49 -13.71
CA LYS A 327 -13.20 -1.15 -14.01
C LYS A 327 -14.16 -1.15 -15.19
N SER A 328 -13.89 -1.94 -16.23
CA SER A 328 -14.82 -2.10 -17.37
C SER A 328 -16.15 -2.77 -16.98
N HIS A 329 -16.18 -3.51 -15.87
CA HIS A 329 -17.37 -4.17 -15.32
C HIS A 329 -17.98 -3.46 -14.10
N GLY A 330 -17.60 -2.19 -13.88
CA GLY A 330 -18.17 -1.35 -12.83
C GLY A 330 -17.68 -1.69 -11.44
N TRP A 331 -16.38 -1.97 -11.30
CA TRP A 331 -15.71 -2.13 -10.02
C TRP A 331 -14.45 -1.27 -9.99
N SER A 332 -14.35 -0.40 -8.99
CA SER A 332 -13.19 0.48 -8.81
C SER A 332 -12.36 0.03 -7.63
N ILE A 333 -11.03 0.09 -7.78
CA ILE A 333 -10.12 -0.06 -6.66
C ILE A 333 -10.33 1.10 -5.68
N VAL A 334 -10.42 0.76 -4.40
CA VAL A 334 -10.49 1.72 -3.29
C VAL A 334 -9.11 1.97 -2.74
N THR A 335 -8.39 0.91 -2.39
CA THR A 335 -7.03 0.96 -1.86
C THR A 335 -6.35 -0.40 -1.95
N GLY A 336 -5.02 -0.39 -1.93
CA GLY A 336 -4.22 -1.51 -1.47
C GLY A 336 -4.04 -1.38 0.04
N PHE A 337 -3.97 -2.50 0.76
CA PHE A 337 -3.72 -2.48 2.19
C PHE A 337 -3.05 -3.77 2.67
N ASP A 338 -2.40 -3.70 3.83
CA ASP A 338 -1.78 -4.86 4.49
C ASP A 338 -2.57 -5.23 5.76
N MET A 339 -3.16 -6.43 5.78
CA MET A 339 -3.93 -6.94 6.93
C MET A 339 -3.12 -7.86 7.85
N SER A 340 -1.87 -8.21 7.51
CA SER A 340 -1.12 -9.24 8.23
C SER A 340 0.18 -8.76 8.83
N ARG A 341 0.41 -9.14 10.09
CA ARG A 341 1.68 -8.95 10.82
C ARG A 341 2.89 -9.63 10.18
N LYS A 342 2.68 -10.61 9.31
CA LYS A 342 3.78 -11.27 8.60
C LYS A 342 4.11 -10.49 7.34
N LEU A 343 5.35 -10.05 7.26
CA LEU A 343 5.91 -9.31 6.12
C LEU A 343 5.99 -10.17 4.83
N SER A 344 5.65 -11.46 4.89
CA SER A 344 5.55 -12.35 3.73
C SER A 344 4.18 -12.32 3.04
N ASN A 345 3.18 -11.69 3.67
CA ASN A 345 1.87 -11.48 3.07
C ASN A 345 1.90 -10.17 2.28
N LYS A 346 1.51 -10.24 1.01
CA LYS A 346 1.44 -9.10 0.10
C LYS A 346 0.16 -8.31 0.34
N SER A 347 0.11 -7.10 -0.20
CA SER A 347 -1.07 -6.25 -0.07
C SER A 347 -2.32 -6.91 -0.66
N GLU A 348 -3.42 -6.75 0.07
CA GLU A 348 -4.77 -6.99 -0.39
C GLU A 348 -5.32 -5.80 -1.17
N LEU A 349 -6.23 -6.07 -2.10
CA LEU A 349 -6.86 -5.07 -2.96
C LEU A 349 -8.35 -5.00 -2.64
N LEU A 350 -8.82 -3.85 -2.15
CA LEU A 350 -10.23 -3.61 -1.85
C LEU A 350 -10.93 -2.96 -3.05
N PHE A 351 -11.99 -3.59 -3.54
CA PHE A 351 -12.81 -3.07 -4.64
C PHE A 351 -14.19 -2.64 -4.15
N GLN A 352 -14.74 -1.62 -4.81
CA GLN A 352 -16.08 -1.08 -4.57
C GLN A 352 -16.88 -1.08 -5.88
N LYS A 353 -18.17 -1.39 -5.80
CA LYS A 353 -19.07 -1.24 -6.95
C LYS A 353 -19.11 0.21 -7.41
N SER A 354 -18.98 0.42 -8.71
CA SER A 354 -18.94 1.74 -9.33
C SER A 354 -19.54 1.71 -10.74
N SER A 355 -19.59 2.86 -11.41
CA SER A 355 -19.93 2.92 -12.83
C SER A 355 -18.88 2.21 -13.70
N PRO A 356 -19.31 1.38 -14.68
CA PRO A 356 -18.42 0.79 -15.67
C PRO A 356 -17.66 1.83 -16.49
N HIS A 357 -16.41 1.52 -16.85
CA HIS A 357 -15.62 2.33 -17.76
C HIS A 357 -14.77 1.42 -18.67
N PRO A 358 -15.28 1.06 -19.88
CA PRO A 358 -14.66 0.05 -20.74
C PRO A 358 -13.28 0.47 -21.28
N ASP A 359 -13.06 1.77 -21.48
CA ASP A 359 -11.80 2.28 -22.05
C ASP A 359 -10.74 2.59 -20.98
N CYS A 360 -10.86 2.00 -19.78
CA CYS A 360 -9.87 2.18 -18.73
C CYS A 360 -8.53 1.59 -19.18
N LYS A 361 -7.46 2.37 -19.08
CA LYS A 361 -6.09 1.94 -19.35
C LYS A 361 -5.22 2.16 -18.13
N VAL A 362 -4.43 1.16 -17.77
CA VAL A 362 -3.66 1.16 -16.52
C VAL A 362 -2.20 0.84 -16.78
N PHE A 363 -1.29 1.67 -16.25
CA PHE A 363 0.13 1.36 -16.23
C PHE A 363 0.67 1.30 -14.81
N CYS A 364 1.82 0.64 -14.62
CA CYS A 364 2.49 0.52 -13.34
C CYS A 364 3.88 1.18 -13.39
N LEU A 365 4.18 2.01 -12.39
CA LEU A 365 5.52 2.49 -12.08
C LEU A 365 5.99 1.74 -10.83
N SER A 366 7.16 1.11 -10.87
CA SER A 366 7.61 0.29 -9.75
C SER A 366 9.10 0.40 -9.50
N PRO A 367 9.51 0.76 -8.28
CA PRO A 367 10.86 0.48 -7.79
C PRO A 367 11.11 -1.03 -7.80
N VAL A 368 12.26 -1.44 -8.34
CA VAL A 368 12.66 -2.84 -8.45
C VAL A 368 14.11 -2.99 -7.98
N ARG A 369 14.36 -4.03 -7.17
CA ARG A 369 15.70 -4.40 -6.67
C ARG A 369 16.43 -3.22 -6.02
N LYS A 370 17.73 -3.04 -6.29
CA LYS A 370 18.59 -2.06 -5.59
C LYS A 370 18.44 -0.63 -6.13
N SER A 371 18.31 -0.48 -7.46
CA SER A 371 18.42 0.82 -8.13
C SER A 371 17.56 0.98 -9.37
N LYS A 372 16.73 0.00 -9.73
CA LYS A 372 15.91 0.05 -10.95
C LYS A 372 14.54 0.66 -10.69
N LEU A 373 14.04 1.43 -11.65
CA LEU A 373 12.67 1.91 -11.74
C LEU A 373 12.06 1.36 -13.03
N CYS A 374 11.03 0.52 -12.91
CA CYS A 374 10.38 -0.10 -14.05
C CYS A 374 9.04 0.59 -14.36
N VAL A 375 8.76 0.78 -15.64
CA VAL A 375 7.51 1.32 -16.16
C VAL A 375 6.87 0.24 -17.03
N ILE A 376 5.73 -0.30 -16.58
CA ILE A 376 5.10 -1.50 -17.13
C ILE A 376 3.72 -1.14 -17.70
N ASN A 377 3.40 -1.63 -18.90
CA ASN A 377 2.13 -1.37 -19.62
C ASN A 377 1.86 0.12 -19.87
N ALA A 378 2.91 0.92 -20.01
CA ALA A 378 2.77 2.36 -20.24
C ALA A 378 2.86 2.72 -21.74
N PRO A 379 2.11 3.74 -22.18
CA PRO A 379 2.25 4.25 -23.53
C PRO A 379 3.59 5.00 -23.70
N PRO A 380 4.11 5.15 -24.93
CA PRO A 380 5.39 5.83 -25.19
C PRO A 380 5.49 7.24 -24.58
N LYS A 381 4.38 8.00 -24.58
CA LYS A 381 4.32 9.35 -23.97
C LYS A 381 4.63 9.36 -22.46
N ILE A 382 4.29 8.29 -21.74
CA ILE A 382 4.56 8.15 -20.30
C ILE A 382 6.01 7.73 -20.07
N ILE A 383 6.54 6.81 -20.88
CA ILE A 383 7.95 6.40 -20.84
C ILE A 383 8.87 7.61 -21.09
N ASN A 384 8.55 8.43 -22.08
CA ASN A 384 9.30 9.66 -22.38
C ASN A 384 9.22 10.68 -21.24
N ALA A 385 8.08 10.79 -20.56
CA ALA A 385 7.95 11.59 -19.35
C ALA A 385 8.84 11.08 -18.22
N CYS A 386 8.89 9.77 -17.99
CA CYS A 386 9.79 9.18 -17.01
C CYS A 386 11.24 9.54 -17.32
N ARG A 387 11.68 9.34 -18.56
CA ARG A 387 13.05 9.67 -18.99
C ARG A 387 13.39 11.14 -18.75
N LYS A 388 12.48 12.05 -19.10
CA LYS A 388 12.63 13.50 -18.86
C LYS A 388 12.72 13.85 -17.38
N VAL A 389 11.83 13.30 -16.55
CA VAL A 389 11.83 13.59 -15.11
C VAL A 389 13.06 13.00 -14.44
N ILE A 390 13.46 11.77 -14.77
CA ILE A 390 14.68 11.14 -14.24
C ILE A 390 15.91 11.98 -14.59
N SER A 391 16.11 12.32 -15.88
CA SER A 391 17.29 13.09 -16.30
C SER A 391 17.35 14.50 -15.71
N THR A 392 16.19 15.07 -15.35
CA THR A 392 16.12 16.43 -14.80
C THR A 392 16.01 16.47 -13.28
N ARG A 393 15.58 15.41 -12.58
CA ARG A 393 15.33 15.45 -11.13
C ARG A 393 16.16 14.44 -10.34
N TRP A 394 16.63 13.37 -10.96
CA TRP A 394 17.60 12.49 -10.33
C TRP A 394 18.98 13.17 -10.30
N HIS A 395 19.66 13.11 -9.16
CA HIS A 395 20.92 13.84 -8.92
C HIS A 395 22.16 13.07 -9.40
N LEU A 396 22.02 11.79 -9.72
CA LEU A 396 23.09 10.93 -10.23
C LEU A 396 22.81 10.53 -11.69
N PRO A 397 23.82 10.02 -12.42
CA PRO A 397 23.61 9.55 -13.78
C PRO A 397 22.61 8.40 -13.88
N LEU A 398 21.90 8.32 -15.01
CA LEU A 398 21.22 7.11 -15.44
C LEU A 398 22.28 6.11 -15.90
N ILE A 399 22.34 4.93 -15.29
CA ILE A 399 23.31 3.87 -15.61
C ILE A 399 22.90 3.18 -16.91
N SER A 400 21.65 2.75 -17.00
CA SER A 400 21.14 2.01 -18.15
C SER A 400 19.63 2.23 -18.34
N GLU A 401 19.18 2.07 -19.58
CA GLU A 401 17.77 1.98 -19.93
C GLU A 401 17.57 0.72 -20.78
N THR A 402 16.71 -0.19 -20.32
CA THR A 402 16.46 -1.45 -21.01
C THR A 402 14.96 -1.62 -21.27
N GLN A 403 14.60 -1.99 -22.49
CA GLN A 403 13.23 -2.28 -22.88
C GLN A 403 13.01 -3.79 -23.03
N TYR A 404 11.95 -4.28 -22.41
CA TYR A 404 11.47 -5.65 -22.49
C TYR A 404 10.09 -5.66 -23.14
N ALA A 405 9.82 -6.65 -23.98
CA ALA A 405 8.54 -6.77 -24.69
C ALA A 405 7.65 -7.90 -24.12
N VAL A 406 8.17 -8.72 -23.21
CA VAL A 406 7.49 -9.91 -22.69
C VAL A 406 7.57 -9.88 -21.16
N PRO A 407 6.47 -10.13 -20.43
CA PRO A 407 5.09 -10.40 -20.91
C PRO A 407 4.32 -9.16 -21.35
N ALA A 408 4.85 -7.97 -21.05
CA ALA A 408 4.28 -6.69 -21.43
C ALA A 408 5.40 -5.71 -21.79
N THR A 409 5.05 -4.59 -22.43
CA THR A 409 5.96 -3.47 -22.61
C THR A 409 6.44 -2.98 -21.23
N CYS A 410 7.72 -3.19 -20.95
CA CYS A 410 8.37 -2.77 -19.72
C CYS A 410 9.65 -2.01 -20.09
N VAL A 411 9.83 -0.81 -19.54
CA VAL A 411 11.09 -0.07 -19.63
C VAL A 411 11.67 0.06 -18.23
N SER A 412 12.91 -0.41 -18.06
CA SER A 412 13.65 -0.34 -16.80
C SER A 412 14.73 0.73 -16.88
N PHE A 413 14.69 1.66 -15.94
CA PHE A 413 15.69 2.71 -15.76
C PHE A 413 16.56 2.34 -14.56
N GLU A 414 17.85 2.08 -14.79
CA GLU A 414 18.80 1.82 -13.71
C GLU A 414 19.42 3.14 -13.25
N LEU A 415 19.11 3.54 -12.03
CA LEU A 415 19.55 4.82 -11.45
C LEU A 415 20.91 4.67 -10.77
N GLY A 416 21.79 5.65 -10.92
CA GLY A 416 23.01 5.73 -10.11
C GLY A 416 22.68 5.83 -8.62
N GLY A 417 23.43 5.12 -7.76
CA GLY A 417 23.29 5.16 -6.31
C GLY A 417 22.35 4.11 -5.73
N LYS A 418 21.74 4.43 -4.56
CA LYS A 418 20.82 3.55 -3.82
C LYS A 418 19.47 4.26 -3.60
N PRO A 419 18.69 4.51 -4.67
CA PRO A 419 17.46 5.32 -4.63
C PRO A 419 16.41 4.85 -3.63
N TRP A 420 16.38 3.55 -3.34
CA TRP A 420 15.39 2.93 -2.47
C TRP A 420 15.93 2.73 -1.04
N SER A 421 17.15 3.16 -0.77
CA SER A 421 17.75 3.12 0.57
C SER A 421 17.42 4.39 1.35
N ASP A 422 16.83 4.17 2.52
CA ASP A 422 16.42 5.16 3.51
C ASP A 422 17.57 5.87 4.25
N SER A 423 18.76 5.26 4.26
CA SER A 423 19.94 5.73 4.98
C SER A 423 20.79 6.72 4.19
N SER A 424 20.40 7.00 2.94
CA SER A 424 21.14 7.89 2.05
C SER A 424 20.32 9.09 1.61
N ASP A 425 21.00 10.14 1.18
CA ASP A 425 20.40 11.35 0.61
C ASP A 425 19.50 11.06 -0.59
N CYS A 426 19.78 9.94 -1.28
CA CYS A 426 18.97 9.41 -2.37
C CYS A 426 17.48 9.29 -1.99
N ALA A 427 17.14 9.06 -0.72
CA ALA A 427 15.75 9.04 -0.28
C ALA A 427 15.03 10.36 -0.59
N TYR A 428 15.63 11.52 -0.29
CA TYR A 428 15.01 12.83 -0.56
C TYR A 428 14.83 13.05 -2.06
N PHE A 429 15.84 12.69 -2.87
CA PHE A 429 15.78 12.80 -4.32
C PHE A 429 14.73 11.86 -4.92
N SER A 430 14.56 10.65 -4.38
CA SER A 430 13.54 9.70 -4.83
C SER A 430 12.15 10.26 -4.57
N HIS A 431 11.87 10.79 -3.37
CA HIS A 431 10.58 11.41 -3.08
C HIS A 431 10.32 12.60 -4.00
N SER A 432 11.29 13.51 -4.14
CA SER A 432 11.17 14.64 -5.04
C SER A 432 10.92 14.21 -6.49
N MET A 433 11.61 13.17 -6.98
CA MET A 433 11.44 12.65 -8.34
C MET A 433 10.03 12.08 -8.52
N PHE A 434 9.53 11.30 -7.56
CA PHE A 434 8.18 10.73 -7.62
C PHE A 434 7.09 11.81 -7.60
N LEU A 435 7.26 12.89 -6.82
CA LEU A 435 6.33 14.02 -6.85
C LEU A 435 6.28 14.70 -8.23
N HIS A 436 7.42 14.84 -8.93
CA HIS A 436 7.44 15.34 -10.31
C HIS A 436 6.87 14.34 -11.33
N LEU A 437 7.02 13.04 -11.10
CA LEU A 437 6.38 12.02 -11.94
C LEU A 437 4.85 12.09 -11.81
N LEU A 438 4.32 12.28 -10.59
CA LEU A 438 2.88 12.47 -10.36
C LEU A 438 2.34 13.67 -11.12
N GLU A 439 3.02 14.81 -11.04
CA GLU A 439 2.66 16.03 -11.77
C GLU A 439 2.65 15.79 -13.29
N GLU A 440 3.72 15.21 -13.82
CA GLU A 440 3.86 14.98 -15.27
C GLU A 440 2.83 13.95 -15.78
N PHE A 441 2.52 12.91 -15.01
CA PHE A 441 1.50 11.92 -15.38
C PHE A 441 0.09 12.49 -15.31
N PHE A 442 -0.21 13.32 -14.31
CA PHE A 442 -1.47 14.03 -14.19
C PHE A 442 -1.72 14.92 -15.42
N HIS A 443 -0.71 15.69 -15.85
CA HIS A 443 -0.80 16.50 -17.08
C HIS A 443 -0.98 15.66 -18.36
N LYS A 444 -0.67 14.36 -18.34
CA LYS A 444 -0.91 13.42 -19.45
C LYS A 444 -2.23 12.65 -19.35
N GLY A 445 -3.06 13.00 -18.37
CA GLY A 445 -4.38 12.40 -18.12
C GLY A 445 -4.36 11.16 -17.24
N PHE A 446 -3.23 10.85 -16.58
CA PHE A 446 -3.12 9.67 -15.72
C PHE A 446 -3.16 10.06 -14.25
N LYS A 447 -4.08 9.45 -13.50
CA LYS A 447 -4.17 9.60 -12.05
C LYS A 447 -3.62 8.37 -11.37
N ILE A 448 -2.98 8.56 -10.22
CA ILE A 448 -2.63 7.43 -9.35
C ILE A 448 -3.90 6.91 -8.69
N ASN A 449 -4.08 5.59 -8.68
CA ASN A 449 -5.26 4.95 -8.10
C ASN A 449 -4.92 3.87 -7.09
N LEU A 450 -3.71 3.33 -7.13
CA LEU A 450 -3.29 2.26 -6.24
C LEU A 450 -1.80 2.36 -5.97
N THR A 451 -1.44 2.16 -4.71
CA THR A 451 -0.11 1.83 -4.25
C THR A 451 -0.22 0.54 -3.46
N ALA A 452 0.67 -0.41 -3.73
CA ALA A 452 0.63 -1.71 -3.07
C ALA A 452 2.00 -2.37 -3.10
N ASP A 453 2.27 -3.16 -2.07
CA ASP A 453 3.37 -4.11 -2.07
C ASP A 453 2.93 -5.38 -2.81
N VAL A 454 3.53 -5.58 -3.98
CA VAL A 454 3.28 -6.72 -4.85
C VAL A 454 4.63 -7.30 -5.29
N ILE A 455 5.47 -7.69 -4.34
CA ILE A 455 6.76 -8.35 -4.61
C ILE A 455 6.54 -9.86 -4.75
N PRO A 456 7.27 -10.58 -5.62
CA PRO A 456 7.19 -12.02 -5.69
C PRO A 456 7.80 -12.76 -4.51
N GLU A 457 9.00 -12.35 -4.08
CA GLU A 457 9.84 -13.05 -3.11
C GLU A 457 9.24 -12.99 -1.70
N SER A 458 8.42 -13.98 -1.35
CA SER A 458 8.14 -14.28 0.05
C SER A 458 9.38 -14.94 0.63
N MET A 459 10.28 -14.17 1.24
CA MET A 459 11.24 -14.79 2.15
C MET A 459 10.44 -15.36 3.30
N GLU A 460 10.48 -16.69 3.49
CA GLU A 460 10.05 -17.27 4.75
C GLU A 460 10.99 -16.73 5.83
N TYR A 461 10.43 -16.04 6.82
CA TYR A 461 11.19 -15.51 7.94
C TYR A 461 11.59 -16.69 8.82
N ASP A 462 12.83 -17.13 8.72
CA ASP A 462 13.48 -17.77 9.86
C ASP A 462 13.74 -16.69 10.91
N GLU A 463 13.38 -17.00 12.15
CA GLU A 463 13.34 -16.10 13.30
C GLU A 463 14.67 -15.34 13.48
N GLY A 464 14.72 -14.06 13.07
CA GLY A 464 15.80 -13.13 13.46
C GLY A 464 16.34 -12.18 12.39
N VAL A 465 16.16 -12.44 11.09
CA VAL A 465 16.67 -11.53 10.03
C VAL A 465 15.53 -10.75 9.38
N SER A 466 15.34 -9.51 9.85
CA SER A 466 14.44 -8.53 9.25
C SER A 466 14.92 -8.18 7.82
N SER A 467 14.43 -8.89 6.79
CA SER A 467 14.63 -8.43 5.41
C SER A 467 13.88 -7.11 5.18
N SER A 468 14.46 -6.28 4.33
CA SER A 468 13.96 -4.94 4.05
C SER A 468 12.70 -5.02 3.18
N HIS A 469 11.62 -4.31 3.54
CA HIS A 469 10.43 -4.18 2.69
C HIS A 469 10.84 -3.62 1.33
N ASP A 470 10.28 -4.06 0.20
CA ASP A 470 10.49 -3.28 -1.03
C ASP A 470 9.55 -2.07 -1.06
N PRO A 471 9.89 -1.02 -1.82
CA PRO A 471 8.96 0.08 -2.02
C PRO A 471 7.71 -0.38 -2.79
N ASN A 472 6.60 0.27 -2.51
CA ASN A 472 5.33 0.03 -3.19
C ASN A 472 5.46 0.27 -4.70
N ALA A 473 4.79 -0.56 -5.48
CA ALA A 473 4.48 -0.27 -6.87
C ALA A 473 3.25 0.65 -6.96
N TRP A 474 3.19 1.48 -8.00
CA TRP A 474 2.22 2.55 -8.18
C TRP A 474 1.48 2.33 -9.49
N TRP A 475 0.16 2.20 -9.43
CA TRP A 475 -0.68 2.02 -10.62
C TRP A 475 -1.46 3.29 -10.92
N PHE A 476 -1.43 3.63 -12.21
CA PHE A 476 -2.02 4.84 -12.75
C PHE A 476 -3.08 4.49 -13.77
N MET A 477 -4.27 5.07 -13.64
CA MET A 477 -5.34 4.91 -14.61
C MET A 477 -5.50 6.16 -15.46
N LEU A 478 -5.77 5.95 -16.75
CA LEU A 478 -6.21 7.01 -17.63
C LEU A 478 -7.57 7.52 -17.16
N GLU A 479 -7.63 8.79 -16.78
CA GLU A 479 -8.89 9.44 -16.54
C GLU A 479 -9.46 9.90 -17.89
N PRO A 480 -10.71 9.55 -18.24
CA PRO A 480 -11.37 10.17 -19.37
C PRO A 480 -11.43 11.66 -19.07
N GLN A 481 -10.63 12.47 -19.75
CA GLN A 481 -10.84 13.90 -19.66
C GLN A 481 -12.27 14.17 -20.13
N ILE A 482 -13.03 14.93 -19.34
CA ILE A 482 -14.25 15.57 -19.83
C ILE A 482 -13.75 16.50 -20.92
N VAL A 483 -13.76 16.00 -22.16
CA VAL A 483 -13.23 16.72 -23.32
C VAL A 483 -14.06 17.99 -23.44
N MET A 484 -13.46 19.14 -23.11
CA MET A 484 -13.77 20.35 -23.86
C MET A 484 -13.29 20.06 -25.28
N THR A 485 -14.26 20.00 -26.19
CA THR A 485 -14.13 19.71 -27.62
C THR A 485 -12.87 20.35 -28.21
N ASP A 486 -11.95 19.50 -28.67
CA ASP A 486 -10.95 19.71 -29.74
C ASP A 486 -9.58 19.10 -29.40
N ALA A 487 -9.52 17.77 -29.29
CA ALA A 487 -8.30 17.01 -29.59
C ALA A 487 -8.68 15.58 -29.93
N SER A 488 -8.44 15.18 -31.19
CA SER A 488 -8.46 13.77 -31.59
C SER A 488 -7.35 13.02 -30.85
N TYR A 489 -7.72 12.00 -30.08
CA TYR A 489 -6.76 11.09 -29.45
C TYR A 489 -6.02 10.30 -30.53
N PRO A 490 -4.67 10.33 -30.60
CA PRO A 490 -3.95 9.45 -31.50
C PRO A 490 -4.02 8.01 -30.98
N GLY A 491 -4.55 7.13 -31.83
CA GLY A 491 -4.85 5.73 -31.56
C GLY A 491 -3.64 4.81 -31.53
N ASP A 492 -2.84 4.87 -30.45
CA ASP A 492 -1.69 3.96 -30.24
C ASP A 492 -1.95 2.82 -29.25
N TRP A 493 -3.16 2.71 -28.67
CA TRP A 493 -3.51 1.59 -27.80
C TRP A 493 -4.19 0.49 -28.59
N LYS A 494 -3.41 -0.48 -29.10
CA LYS A 494 -3.98 -1.71 -29.67
C LYS A 494 -4.48 -2.60 -28.53
N SER A 495 -5.79 -2.78 -28.43
CA SER A 495 -6.43 -3.63 -27.44
C SER A 495 -7.52 -4.44 -28.15
N GLU A 496 -7.18 -5.64 -28.63
CA GLU A 496 -8.18 -6.61 -29.08
C GLU A 496 -8.63 -7.40 -27.84
N VAL A 497 -9.84 -7.13 -27.33
CA VAL A 497 -10.43 -7.94 -26.27
C VAL A 497 -11.26 -9.05 -26.93
N PRO A 498 -10.96 -10.34 -26.72
CA PRO A 498 -11.78 -11.43 -27.26
C PRO A 498 -13.19 -11.43 -26.63
N PRO A 499 -14.24 -11.85 -27.37
CA PRO A 499 -15.59 -11.98 -26.81
C PRO A 499 -15.65 -13.00 -25.65
N LEU A 500 -16.40 -12.67 -24.60
CA LEU A 500 -16.55 -13.44 -23.35
C LEU A 500 -16.99 -14.90 -23.54
N ALA A 501 -17.60 -15.23 -24.68
CA ALA A 501 -18.30 -16.50 -24.93
C ALA A 501 -17.41 -17.69 -25.31
N GLN A 502 -16.08 -17.53 -25.45
CA GLN A 502 -15.21 -18.59 -26.00
C GLN A 502 -14.27 -19.29 -24.99
N VAL A 503 -14.25 -18.93 -23.70
CA VAL A 503 -13.11 -19.28 -22.82
C VAL A 503 -13.44 -20.14 -21.58
N LEU A 504 -14.69 -20.54 -21.37
CA LEU A 504 -15.02 -21.44 -20.27
C LEU A 504 -15.14 -22.89 -20.78
N SER A 505 -14.03 -23.65 -20.75
CA SER A 505 -14.15 -25.10 -20.62
C SER A 505 -14.15 -25.44 -19.12
N ASP A 506 -15.07 -26.32 -18.71
CA ASP A 506 -15.20 -26.78 -17.31
C ASP A 506 -13.98 -27.59 -16.82
N ASP A 507 -13.00 -27.84 -17.69
CA ASP A 507 -11.87 -28.75 -17.49
C ASP A 507 -10.90 -28.35 -16.37
N PHE A 508 -10.96 -27.09 -15.89
CA PHE A 508 -10.03 -26.56 -14.88
C PHE A 508 -10.62 -26.45 -13.46
N ARG A 509 -11.93 -26.68 -13.28
CA ARG A 509 -12.58 -26.62 -11.97
C ARG A 509 -12.40 -27.94 -11.22
N GLN A 510 -11.93 -27.85 -9.99
CA GLN A 510 -11.92 -29.01 -9.08
C GLN A 510 -13.12 -28.99 -8.15
N THR A 511 -13.45 -30.15 -7.58
CA THR A 511 -14.40 -30.23 -6.47
C THR A 511 -13.92 -29.37 -5.29
N PRO A 512 -14.85 -28.74 -4.54
CA PRO A 512 -14.48 -27.88 -3.43
C PRO A 512 -13.56 -28.58 -2.44
N VAL A 513 -12.42 -27.96 -2.13
CA VAL A 513 -11.41 -28.51 -1.22
C VAL A 513 -11.61 -27.89 0.17
N PRO A 514 -11.54 -28.68 1.26
CA PRO A 514 -11.52 -28.12 2.61
C PRO A 514 -10.33 -27.17 2.78
N ASP A 515 -10.49 -26.15 3.62
CA ASP A 515 -9.37 -25.31 3.98
C ASP A 515 -8.36 -26.11 4.81
N VAL A 516 -7.08 -26.04 4.44
CA VAL A 516 -6.01 -26.75 5.15
C VAL A 516 -5.87 -26.12 6.54
N HIS A 517 -6.44 -26.78 7.54
CA HIS A 517 -6.24 -26.44 8.94
C HIS A 517 -4.85 -26.90 9.36
N VAL A 518 -3.91 -25.96 9.44
CA VAL A 518 -2.69 -26.20 10.22
C VAL A 518 -3.11 -26.15 11.68
N ASN A 519 -3.10 -27.29 12.36
CA ASN A 519 -3.39 -27.35 13.79
C ASN A 519 -2.30 -26.55 14.52
N PRO A 520 -2.62 -25.40 15.16
CA PRO A 520 -1.61 -24.55 15.78
C PRO A 520 -0.92 -25.21 16.98
N ASN A 521 -1.45 -26.34 17.48
CA ASN A 521 -0.92 -27.06 18.63
C ASN A 521 -0.13 -28.33 18.26
N GLU A 522 0.06 -28.64 16.98
CA GLU A 522 0.79 -29.83 16.55
C GLU A 522 2.30 -29.49 16.40
N PRO A 523 3.21 -30.10 17.19
CA PRO A 523 4.63 -29.81 17.09
C PRO A 523 5.16 -30.23 15.73
N GLN A 524 5.73 -29.28 14.99
CA GLN A 524 6.36 -29.56 13.69
C GLN A 524 7.65 -30.37 13.91
N ASN A 525 7.57 -31.69 13.82
CA ASN A 525 8.76 -32.53 13.68
C ASN A 525 9.37 -32.32 12.29
N ARG A 526 10.26 -31.33 12.15
CA ARG A 526 11.13 -31.17 10.98
C ARG A 526 12.42 -31.96 11.22
N THR A 527 12.60 -33.03 10.46
CA THR A 527 13.92 -33.65 10.26
C THR A 527 14.67 -32.79 9.23
N GLU A 528 15.66 -32.02 9.68
CA GLU A 528 16.52 -31.22 8.81
C GLU A 528 17.48 -32.11 8.01
N PRO A 529 17.66 -31.90 6.69
CA PRO A 529 18.82 -32.40 6.00
C PRO A 529 20.00 -31.43 6.18
N MET A 530 21.10 -31.91 6.78
CA MET A 530 22.39 -31.20 6.77
C MET A 530 22.83 -30.92 5.33
N MET A 531 23.02 -29.64 4.99
CA MET A 531 23.72 -29.20 3.78
C MET A 531 25.03 -28.51 4.16
N PRO A 532 26.06 -28.58 3.30
CA PRO A 532 27.42 -28.23 3.65
C PRO A 532 27.66 -26.72 3.66
N THR A 533 28.42 -26.26 4.65
CA THR A 533 28.88 -24.88 4.80
C THR A 533 30.03 -24.58 3.85
N ASP A 534 29.78 -23.75 2.83
CA ASP A 534 30.83 -23.01 2.13
C ASP A 534 30.81 -21.54 2.59
N THR A 535 31.91 -21.13 3.22
CA THR A 535 32.11 -19.79 3.79
C THR A 535 32.59 -18.84 2.69
N GLN A 536 31.76 -17.88 2.28
CA GLN A 536 32.21 -16.67 1.58
C GLN A 536 31.96 -15.43 2.46
N LEU A 537 33.03 -14.69 2.69
CA LEU A 537 33.12 -13.45 3.45
C LEU A 537 32.15 -12.39 2.89
N TYR A 538 31.11 -12.05 3.66
CA TYR A 538 30.31 -10.85 3.47
C TYR A 538 30.70 -9.83 4.55
N GLU A 539 30.90 -8.58 4.12
CA GLU A 539 31.17 -7.42 4.97
C GLU A 539 30.08 -7.24 6.04
N ASP A 540 30.51 -6.88 7.25
CA ASP A 540 29.70 -6.81 8.47
C ASP A 540 28.40 -6.04 8.28
N CYS A 541 27.28 -6.76 8.47
CA CYS A 541 25.97 -6.14 8.64
C CYS A 541 25.99 -5.32 9.95
N PRO A 542 25.43 -4.10 9.99
CA PRO A 542 25.31 -3.37 11.25
C PRO A 542 24.54 -4.21 12.28
N PRO A 543 24.90 -4.12 13.58
CA PRO A 543 24.32 -4.94 14.63
C PRO A 543 22.79 -4.83 14.61
N SER A 544 22.11 -5.95 14.86
CA SER A 544 20.66 -5.97 14.95
C SER A 544 20.18 -5.00 16.05
N TYR A 545 18.96 -4.51 15.93
CA TYR A 545 18.38 -3.59 16.91
C TYR A 545 18.37 -4.22 18.33
N GLU A 546 18.15 -5.53 18.42
CA GLU A 546 18.24 -6.31 19.67
C GLU A 546 19.67 -6.29 20.26
N MET A 547 20.71 -6.37 19.43
CA MET A 547 22.10 -6.20 19.89
C MET A 547 22.37 -4.78 20.40
N ILE A 548 21.81 -3.74 19.76
CA ILE A 548 21.95 -2.35 20.21
C ILE A 548 21.24 -2.14 21.56
N MET A 549 20.13 -2.84 21.80
CA MET A 549 19.43 -2.83 23.08
C MET A 549 20.25 -3.53 24.17
N MET A 550 20.79 -4.72 23.89
CA MET A 550 21.66 -5.45 24.83
C MET A 550 22.94 -4.65 25.17
N GLU A 551 23.55 -3.98 24.19
CA GLU A 551 24.71 -3.12 24.43
C GLU A 551 24.38 -1.86 25.24
N ARG A 552 23.13 -1.40 25.24
CA ARG A 552 22.69 -0.26 26.05
C ARG A 552 22.34 -0.66 27.47
N GLU A 553 21.72 -1.83 27.64
CA GLU A 553 21.46 -2.41 28.97
C GLU A 553 22.78 -2.77 29.67
N GLN A 554 23.75 -3.35 28.95
CA GLN A 554 25.09 -3.64 29.49
C GLN A 554 25.95 -2.39 29.79
N LYS A 555 25.52 -1.19 29.36
CA LYS A 555 26.20 0.08 29.68
C LYS A 555 25.51 0.87 30.79
N GLN A 556 24.41 0.35 31.34
CA GLN A 556 23.69 0.94 32.47
C GLN A 556 23.89 0.19 33.80
N ASP A 557 24.56 -0.97 33.76
CA ASP A 557 25.20 -1.64 34.91
C ASP A 557 26.71 -1.37 34.93
#